data_AF-A0A956K2W0-F1
#
_entry.id   AF-A0A956K2W0-F1
#
_cell.length_a   1.000
_cell.length_b   1.000
_cell.length_c   1.000
_cell.angle_alpha   90.00
_cell.angle_beta   90.00
_cell.angle_gamma   90.00
#
_symmetry.space_group_name_H-M   'P 1'
#
loop_
_entity.id
_entity.type
_entity.pdbx_description
1 polymer ?
#
loop_
_entity_poly.entity_id
_entity_poly.type
_entity_poly.pdbx_seq_one_letter_code
_entity_poly.pdbx_strand_id
1 'polypeptide(L)'
;MATPTGTAASSAARLPFQLKQAGGTGRLVLADQTVLDWVHLDRLELEIPDSVEVDGDVERYQRRRTQLVVASLRVDQRAVEARVGLAAAALALQGVTALHVRLTDGAVSVTARVADGLAAADVSFRVLLAPSGLAVRALAGDVRVHGHLPTAGPVLAHRILATLLGASDEPSGAEVPRIRGLADVELQPLPALLWRLLPTRGWRLPSTSGVELVTARITRGGVVISYAPAGQRPAPRSDDAIAAAATSLVIAHDAMHSADELLRRGQLDDAMRGYRALLAAGGPDQPVLLARILAVAAARPSWFVDGVELARQALSRWPDYGPALATLGSIALAKGDAREAARQFGHLAEVCGDDGDDEAATLAALTAARLLRVLDPPAATRLYELVLTHHPGHAE
;
A
#
# COMPACT_ATOMS: atom_id res chain seq x y z
N MET A 1 41.90 17.99 10.80
CA MET A 1 40.50 17.80 11.24
C MET A 1 39.83 19.15 11.23
N ALA A 2 39.07 19.46 10.17
CA ALA A 2 38.34 20.71 10.03
C ALA A 2 36.90 20.49 10.54
N THR A 3 36.53 21.23 11.58
CA THR A 3 35.17 21.31 12.10
C THR A 3 34.26 21.93 11.04
N PRO A 4 33.11 21.32 10.68
CA PRO A 4 32.17 21.94 9.75
C PRO A 4 31.57 23.19 10.41
N THR A 5 31.94 24.33 9.87
CA THR A 5 31.42 25.66 10.21
C THR A 5 29.94 25.77 9.87
N GLY A 6 29.12 25.90 10.91
CA GLY A 6 27.90 26.69 10.98
C GLY A 6 26.96 26.66 9.77
N THR A 7 26.04 25.70 9.76
CA THR A 7 24.80 25.80 8.99
C THR A 7 24.04 27.03 9.48
N ALA A 8 23.93 28.06 8.65
CA ALA A 8 23.15 29.24 8.95
C ALA A 8 21.72 28.82 9.31
N ALA A 9 21.25 29.22 10.49
CA ALA A 9 19.86 29.03 10.91
C ALA A 9 18.97 29.80 9.93
N SER A 10 18.48 29.11 8.91
CA SER A 10 17.48 29.61 7.97
C SER A 10 16.31 30.12 8.80
N SER A 11 16.09 31.44 8.82
CA SER A 11 14.91 32.01 9.47
C SER A 11 13.70 31.29 8.91
N ALA A 12 12.92 30.63 9.76
CA ALA A 12 11.77 29.84 9.32
C ALA A 12 10.84 30.76 8.51
N ALA A 13 10.76 30.51 7.20
CA ALA A 13 9.98 31.33 6.29
C ALA A 13 8.51 31.35 6.77
N ARG A 14 7.93 32.56 6.82
CA ARG A 14 6.53 32.78 7.21
C ARG A 14 5.59 31.97 6.30
N LEU A 15 4.49 31.46 6.84
CA LEU A 15 3.45 30.80 6.02
C LEU A 15 2.67 31.86 5.23
N PRO A 16 2.57 31.74 3.89
CA PRO A 16 1.87 32.70 3.04
C PRO A 16 0.35 32.48 3.07
N PHE A 17 -0.25 32.52 4.26
CA PHE A 17 -1.70 32.43 4.41
C PHE A 17 -2.38 33.64 3.76
N GLN A 18 -3.46 33.38 3.04
CA GLN A 18 -4.38 34.38 2.50
C GLN A 18 -5.64 34.45 3.36
N LEU A 19 -6.12 35.65 3.64
CA LEU A 19 -7.35 35.89 4.36
C LEU A 19 -8.52 35.96 3.37
N LYS A 20 -9.54 35.12 3.54
CA LYS A 20 -10.75 35.12 2.71
C LYS A 20 -11.99 35.17 3.59
N GLN A 21 -13.00 35.93 3.18
CA GLN A 21 -14.31 35.95 3.82
C GLN A 21 -15.27 35.09 2.98
N ALA A 22 -15.92 34.10 3.61
CA ALA A 22 -16.88 33.22 2.96
C ALA A 22 -18.05 32.96 3.90
N GLY A 23 -19.27 33.28 3.47
CA GLY A 23 -20.49 33.04 4.26
C GLY A 23 -20.48 33.76 5.62
N GLY A 24 -19.93 34.98 5.69
CA GLY A 24 -19.85 35.76 6.92
C GLY A 24 -18.78 35.30 7.92
N THR A 25 -17.96 34.31 7.57
CA THR A 25 -16.88 33.81 8.45
C THR A 25 -15.52 34.02 7.79
N GLY A 26 -14.52 34.41 8.59
CA GLY A 26 -13.13 34.53 8.15
C GLY A 26 -12.42 33.20 8.04
N ARG A 27 -11.70 33.01 6.93
CA ARG A 27 -10.89 31.83 6.66
C ARG A 27 -9.46 32.21 6.32
N LEU A 28 -8.52 31.41 6.80
CA LEU A 28 -7.13 31.41 6.40
C LEU A 28 -6.92 30.30 5.40
N VAL A 29 -6.41 30.65 4.23
CA VAL A 29 -6.16 29.71 3.13
C VAL A 29 -4.67 29.65 2.84
N LEU A 30 -4.12 28.45 2.89
CA LEU A 30 -2.77 28.14 2.45
C LEU A 30 -2.87 27.15 1.28
N ALA A 31 -2.16 27.42 0.19
CA ALA A 31 -2.21 26.61 -1.02
C ALA A 31 -0.80 26.45 -1.61
N ASP A 32 -0.63 25.38 -2.40
CA ASP A 32 0.56 25.10 -3.20
C ASP A 32 1.87 25.17 -2.41
N GLN A 33 1.90 24.51 -1.25
CA GLN A 33 3.11 24.44 -0.41
C GLN A 33 3.72 23.05 -0.46
N THR A 34 5.03 22.96 -0.67
CA THR A 34 5.77 21.73 -0.38
C THR A 34 6.13 21.70 1.09
N VAL A 35 5.75 20.62 1.77
CA VAL A 35 5.91 20.39 3.20
C VAL A 35 6.67 19.08 3.37
N LEU A 36 7.67 19.06 4.26
CA LEU A 36 8.54 17.89 4.48
C LEU A 36 9.31 17.43 3.24
N ASP A 37 9.53 18.29 2.25
CA ASP A 37 10.25 17.99 0.98
C ASP A 37 9.57 16.96 0.05
N TRP A 38 8.55 16.23 0.53
CA TRP A 38 7.91 15.13 -0.21
C TRP A 38 6.37 15.12 -0.14
N VAL A 39 5.74 16.01 0.64
CA VAL A 39 4.27 16.20 0.66
C VAL A 39 3.93 17.55 0.07
N HIS A 40 3.07 17.57 -0.94
CA HIS A 40 2.46 18.80 -1.44
C HIS A 40 1.16 19.05 -0.72
N LEU A 41 1.05 20.18 -0.03
CA LEU A 41 -0.19 20.72 0.49
C LEU A 41 -0.84 21.55 -0.61
N ASP A 42 -1.79 20.94 -1.32
CA ASP A 42 -2.52 21.61 -2.39
C ASP A 42 -3.44 22.69 -1.80
N ARG A 43 -4.11 22.40 -0.66
CA ARG A 43 -4.99 23.35 0.03
C ARG A 43 -5.11 23.05 1.52
N LEU A 44 -5.12 24.09 2.35
CA LEU A 44 -5.48 24.07 3.77
C LEU A 44 -6.35 25.28 4.07
N GLU A 45 -7.56 25.03 4.58
CA GLU A 45 -8.48 26.08 5.02
C GLU A 45 -8.74 25.98 6.51
N LEU A 46 -8.48 27.08 7.23
CA LEU A 46 -8.72 27.21 8.65
C LEU A 46 -9.75 28.32 8.88
N GLU A 47 -10.88 27.97 9.49
CA GLU A 47 -11.90 28.93 9.93
C GLU A 47 -11.45 29.63 11.21
N ILE A 48 -11.70 30.95 11.27
CA ILE A 48 -11.45 31.78 12.44
C ILE A 48 -12.77 31.90 13.22
N PRO A 49 -12.87 31.27 14.41
CA PRO A 49 -14.08 31.34 15.22
C PRO A 49 -14.45 32.79 15.57
N ASP A 50 -15.76 33.07 15.60
CA ASP A 50 -16.35 34.34 16.04
C ASP A 50 -15.85 35.59 15.28
N SER A 51 -15.46 35.43 14.01
CA SER A 51 -15.00 36.54 13.18
C SER A 51 -16.13 37.14 12.34
N VAL A 52 -16.64 38.30 12.75
CA VAL A 52 -17.70 39.04 12.02
C VAL A 52 -17.11 39.91 10.90
N GLU A 53 -15.93 40.50 11.14
CA GLU A 53 -15.18 41.27 10.15
C GLU A 53 -13.71 40.83 10.11
N VAL A 54 -13.21 40.68 8.89
CA VAL A 54 -11.96 39.99 8.62
C VAL A 54 -11.03 40.94 7.87
N ASP A 55 -10.59 42.00 8.55
CA ASP A 55 -9.69 43.01 7.96
C ASP A 55 -8.38 43.16 8.72
N GLY A 56 -7.24 43.14 8.04
CA GLY A 56 -5.90 43.34 8.63
C GLY A 56 -4.93 42.18 8.43
N ASP A 57 -3.80 42.26 9.14
CA ASP A 57 -2.68 41.33 9.01
C ASP A 57 -3.03 39.92 9.50
N VAL A 58 -2.69 38.92 8.71
CA VAL A 58 -2.90 37.49 8.97
C VAL A 58 -2.19 37.04 10.24
N GLU A 59 -1.07 37.68 10.60
CA GLU A 59 -0.27 37.35 11.77
C GLU A 59 -1.02 37.50 13.10
N ARG A 60 -2.04 38.37 13.15
CA ARG A 60 -2.87 38.53 14.37
C ARG A 60 -3.62 37.25 14.77
N TYR A 61 -3.79 36.33 13.82
CA TYR A 61 -4.48 35.06 14.03
C TYR A 61 -3.54 33.92 14.45
N GLN A 62 -2.21 34.11 14.41
CA GLN A 62 -1.23 33.05 14.79
C GLN A 62 -1.47 32.49 16.19
N ARG A 63 -1.88 33.34 17.14
CA ARG A 63 -2.13 32.97 18.54
C ARG A 63 -3.56 32.52 18.81
N ARG A 64 -4.45 32.53 17.80
CA ARG A 64 -5.83 32.06 17.94
C ARG A 64 -5.93 30.59 17.55
N ARG A 65 -6.81 29.87 18.23
CA ARG A 65 -7.15 28.50 17.82
C ARG A 65 -8.19 28.59 16.72
N THR A 66 -7.85 28.08 15.54
CA THR A 66 -8.75 28.00 14.39
C THR A 66 -9.42 26.63 14.30
N GLN A 67 -10.37 26.46 13.40
CA GLN A 67 -10.99 25.17 13.08
C GLN A 67 -10.60 24.76 11.66
N LEU A 68 -10.14 23.52 11.48
CA LEU A 68 -9.90 22.99 10.15
C LEU A 68 -11.22 22.83 9.41
N VAL A 69 -11.28 23.28 8.16
CA VAL A 69 -12.45 23.07 7.29
C VAL A 69 -12.10 22.10 6.17
N VAL A 70 -11.00 22.36 5.46
CA VAL A 70 -10.56 21.56 4.32
C VAL A 70 -9.06 21.38 4.38
N ALA A 71 -8.58 20.19 4.03
CA ALA A 71 -7.18 19.97 3.68
C ALA A 71 -7.09 19.04 2.47
N SER A 72 -6.13 19.26 1.58
CA SER A 72 -5.85 18.36 0.46
C SER A 72 -4.34 18.19 0.33
N LEU A 73 -3.89 16.95 0.42
CA LEU A 73 -2.50 16.53 0.44
C LEU A 73 -2.22 15.69 -0.79
N ARG A 74 -1.04 15.87 -1.37
CA ARG A 74 -0.59 15.10 -2.52
C ARG A 74 0.83 14.61 -2.33
N VAL A 75 1.05 13.34 -2.65
CA VAL A 75 2.37 12.70 -2.67
C VAL A 75 2.61 12.19 -4.08
N ASP A 76 3.66 12.65 -4.74
CA ASP A 76 4.00 12.23 -6.10
C ASP A 76 4.93 11.00 -6.12
N GLN A 77 5.22 10.49 -7.31
CA GLN A 77 6.09 9.33 -7.50
C GLN A 77 7.51 9.56 -6.94
N ARG A 78 8.06 10.77 -7.05
CA ARG A 78 9.43 11.08 -6.56
C ARG A 78 9.50 10.99 -5.03
N ALA A 79 8.45 11.47 -4.36
CA ALA A 79 8.32 11.34 -2.92
C ALA A 79 8.27 9.87 -2.45
N VAL A 80 7.55 9.03 -3.19
CA VAL A 80 7.51 7.58 -2.94
C VAL A 80 8.89 6.95 -3.13
N GLU A 81 9.59 7.27 -4.23
CA GLU A 81 10.95 6.79 -4.51
C GLU A 81 11.96 7.23 -3.43
N ALA A 82 11.88 8.48 -2.98
CA ALA A 82 12.71 8.97 -1.89
C ALA A 82 12.47 8.17 -0.61
N ARG A 83 11.21 7.84 -0.30
CA ARG A 83 10.87 7.00 0.85
C ARG A 83 11.40 5.58 0.71
N VAL A 84 11.33 4.99 -0.49
CA VAL A 84 11.94 3.69 -0.80
C VAL A 84 13.45 3.73 -0.53
N GLY A 85 14.14 4.79 -0.98
CA GLY A 85 15.57 4.99 -0.71
C GLY A 85 15.90 5.04 0.78
N LEU A 86 15.09 5.73 1.58
CA LEU A 86 15.25 5.77 3.04
C LEU A 86 15.00 4.43 3.73
N ALA A 87 14.13 3.59 3.17
CA ALA A 87 13.81 2.26 3.73
C ALA A 87 14.76 1.15 3.26
N ALA A 88 15.54 1.38 2.20
CA ALA A 88 16.32 0.36 1.50
C ALA A 88 17.26 -0.44 2.43
N ALA A 89 17.98 0.22 3.34
CA ALA A 89 18.88 -0.45 4.26
C ALA A 89 18.14 -1.39 5.23
N ALA A 90 17.01 -0.93 5.80
CA ALA A 90 16.20 -1.72 6.71
C ALA A 90 15.53 -2.91 6.01
N LEU A 91 15.15 -2.73 4.74
CA LEU A 91 14.58 -3.78 3.88
C LEU A 91 15.63 -4.81 3.48
N ALA A 92 16.85 -4.38 3.15
CA ALA A 92 17.96 -5.29 2.82
C ALA A 92 18.31 -6.23 3.99
N LEU A 93 18.25 -5.73 5.23
CA LEU A 93 18.41 -6.56 6.44
C LEU A 93 17.32 -7.65 6.58
N GLN A 94 16.18 -7.47 5.91
CA GLN A 94 15.08 -8.44 5.87
C GLN A 94 15.10 -9.32 4.61
N GLY A 95 16.20 -9.28 3.84
CA GLY A 95 16.35 -10.04 2.59
C GLY A 95 15.61 -9.43 1.39
N VAL A 96 15.10 -8.21 1.49
CA VAL A 96 14.37 -7.53 0.40
C VAL A 96 15.36 -6.70 -0.43
N THR A 97 15.40 -6.97 -1.72
CA THR A 97 16.26 -6.31 -2.72
C THR A 97 15.45 -5.95 -3.95
N ALA A 98 16.01 -5.11 -4.84
CA ALA A 98 15.34 -4.69 -6.08
C ALA A 98 13.88 -4.22 -5.85
N LEU A 99 13.65 -3.44 -4.79
CA LEU A 99 12.32 -2.92 -4.48
C LEU A 99 11.97 -1.80 -5.46
N HIS A 100 10.85 -1.98 -6.17
CA HIS A 100 10.24 -0.96 -6.99
C HIS A 100 8.82 -0.67 -6.48
N VAL A 101 8.48 0.61 -6.46
CA VAL A 101 7.16 1.08 -6.03
C VAL A 101 6.67 2.08 -7.07
N ARG A 102 5.51 1.81 -7.67
CA ARG A 102 4.95 2.61 -8.76
C ARG A 102 3.51 3.01 -8.45
N LEU A 103 3.20 4.28 -8.65
CA LEU A 103 1.82 4.75 -8.61
C LEU A 103 1.10 4.35 -9.89
N THR A 104 0.02 3.57 -9.76
CA THR A 104 -0.87 3.20 -10.87
C THR A 104 -2.25 3.77 -10.62
N ASP A 105 -3.16 3.66 -11.58
CA ASP A 105 -4.54 4.09 -11.35
C ASP A 105 -5.21 3.15 -10.33
N GLY A 106 -5.62 3.71 -9.20
CA GLY A 106 -6.30 3.02 -8.11
C GLY A 106 -5.43 2.31 -7.07
N ALA A 107 -4.14 2.11 -7.31
CA ALA A 107 -3.27 1.38 -6.38
C ALA A 107 -1.81 1.85 -6.45
N VAL A 108 -1.04 1.53 -5.40
CA VAL A 108 0.42 1.55 -5.47
C VAL A 108 0.88 0.13 -5.76
N SER A 109 1.50 -0.10 -6.91
CA SER A 109 2.11 -1.39 -7.23
C SER A 109 3.47 -1.49 -6.55
N VAL A 110 3.74 -2.62 -5.89
CA VAL A 110 4.99 -2.91 -5.21
C VAL A 110 5.53 -4.22 -5.75
N THR A 111 6.78 -4.21 -6.21
CA THR A 111 7.53 -5.39 -6.61
C THR A 111 8.87 -5.44 -5.89
N ALA A 112 9.32 -6.64 -5.52
CA ALA A 112 10.61 -6.81 -4.88
C ALA A 112 11.17 -8.22 -5.10
N ARG A 113 12.50 -8.35 -5.08
CA ARG A 113 13.18 -9.63 -4.94
C ARG A 113 13.40 -9.93 -3.46
N VAL A 114 12.86 -11.05 -2.97
CA VAL A 114 12.99 -11.43 -1.57
C VAL A 114 13.82 -12.71 -1.45
N ALA A 115 14.79 -12.69 -0.55
CA ALA A 115 15.55 -13.85 -0.12
C ALA A 115 15.10 -14.29 1.29
N ASP A 116 14.85 -15.59 1.45
CA ASP A 116 14.44 -16.20 2.71
C ASP A 116 15.13 -17.57 2.86
N GLY A 117 16.16 -17.60 3.71
CA GLY A 117 17.08 -18.73 3.84
C GLY A 117 17.83 -18.98 2.52
N LEU A 118 17.66 -20.18 1.94
CA LEU A 118 18.26 -20.57 0.67
C LEU A 118 17.37 -20.30 -0.54
N ALA A 119 16.15 -19.83 -0.32
CA ALA A 119 15.19 -19.53 -1.38
C ALA A 119 15.22 -18.04 -1.73
N ALA A 120 14.98 -17.72 -3.00
CA ALA A 120 14.73 -16.36 -3.44
C ALA A 120 13.69 -16.34 -4.56
N ALA A 121 12.76 -15.41 -4.49
CA ALA A 121 11.70 -15.24 -5.47
C ALA A 121 11.33 -13.77 -5.62
N ASP A 122 10.70 -13.44 -6.73
CA ASP A 122 10.09 -12.12 -6.91
C ASP A 122 8.71 -12.12 -6.22
N VAL A 123 8.36 -11.00 -5.59
CA VAL A 123 7.09 -10.79 -4.89
C VAL A 123 6.44 -9.55 -5.45
N SER A 124 5.14 -9.61 -5.72
CA SER A 124 4.34 -8.43 -6.05
C SER A 124 3.09 -8.33 -5.19
N PHE A 125 2.63 -7.11 -4.97
CA PHE A 125 1.35 -6.82 -4.34
C PHE A 125 0.90 -5.39 -4.66
N ARG A 126 -0.38 -5.11 -4.43
CA ARG A 126 -0.97 -3.78 -4.62
C ARG A 126 -1.36 -3.19 -3.28
N VAL A 127 -1.03 -1.92 -3.04
CA VAL A 127 -1.49 -1.18 -1.86
C VAL A 127 -2.71 -0.35 -2.24
N LEU A 128 -3.84 -0.65 -1.60
CA LEU A 128 -5.07 0.13 -1.70
C LEU A 128 -5.19 1.06 -0.50
N LEU A 129 -5.83 2.21 -0.70
CA LEU A 129 -6.12 3.16 0.37
C LEU A 129 -7.60 3.14 0.70
N ALA A 130 -7.92 3.02 1.99
CA ALA A 130 -9.28 3.10 2.49
C ALA A 130 -9.39 4.19 3.57
N PRO A 131 -10.41 5.05 3.53
CA PRO A 131 -10.61 6.06 4.56
C PRO A 131 -11.06 5.43 5.88
N SER A 132 -10.57 5.96 7.01
CA SER A 132 -10.94 5.55 8.37
C SER A 132 -10.94 6.74 9.34
N GLY A 133 -12.06 7.47 9.38
CA GLY A 133 -12.15 8.71 10.16
C GLY A 133 -11.20 9.78 9.64
N LEU A 134 -10.23 10.21 10.46
CA LEU A 134 -9.13 11.10 10.04
C LEU A 134 -7.90 10.33 9.49
N ALA A 135 -7.88 9.02 9.70
CA ALA A 135 -6.81 8.15 9.27
C ALA A 135 -7.08 7.58 7.88
N VAL A 136 -6.01 7.15 7.22
CA VAL A 136 -6.07 6.33 6.01
C VAL A 136 -5.47 4.97 6.33
N ARG A 137 -6.14 3.90 5.90
CA ARG A 137 -5.60 2.53 5.93
C ARG A 137 -4.92 2.24 4.60
N ALA A 138 -3.68 1.80 4.65
CA ALA A 138 -2.94 1.25 3.53
C ALA A 138 -2.96 -0.27 3.66
N LEU A 139 -3.63 -0.95 2.72
CA LEU A 139 -3.83 -2.39 2.76
C LEU A 139 -3.13 -3.05 1.58
N ALA A 140 -2.33 -4.09 1.84
CA ALA A 140 -1.71 -4.89 0.79
C ALA A 140 -2.68 -5.99 0.34
N GLY A 141 -3.15 -5.88 -0.91
CA GLY A 141 -3.95 -6.87 -1.63
C GLY A 141 -3.16 -7.52 -2.76
N ASP A 142 -3.76 -8.53 -3.40
CA ASP A 142 -3.22 -9.21 -4.59
C ASP A 142 -1.77 -9.69 -4.43
N VAL A 143 -1.45 -10.18 -3.23
CA VAL A 143 -0.09 -10.59 -2.87
C VAL A 143 0.28 -11.90 -3.56
N ARG A 144 1.35 -11.88 -4.36
CA ARG A 144 1.82 -13.01 -5.16
C ARG A 144 3.31 -13.25 -4.95
N VAL A 145 3.70 -14.53 -4.92
CA VAL A 145 5.10 -14.96 -4.95
C VAL A 145 5.34 -15.63 -6.30
N HIS A 146 6.23 -15.04 -7.09
CA HIS A 146 6.64 -15.52 -8.42
C HIS A 146 7.85 -16.44 -8.25
N GLY A 147 7.56 -17.66 -7.80
CA GLY A 147 8.54 -18.68 -7.44
C GLY A 147 8.12 -19.40 -6.17
N HIS A 148 9.10 -19.88 -5.39
CA HIS A 148 8.85 -20.53 -4.11
C HIS A 148 9.64 -19.84 -2.99
N LEU A 149 8.97 -19.57 -1.87
CA LEU A 149 9.54 -19.07 -0.63
C LEU A 149 8.92 -19.81 0.57
N PRO A 150 9.69 -20.08 1.64
CA PRO A 150 9.17 -20.73 2.84
C PRO A 150 8.36 -19.78 3.75
N THR A 151 8.43 -18.47 3.51
CA THR A 151 7.54 -17.47 4.13
C THR A 151 6.34 -17.18 3.24
N ALA A 152 5.13 -17.21 3.84
CA ALA A 152 3.90 -16.87 3.14
C ALA A 152 3.91 -15.42 2.61
N GLY A 153 3.48 -15.23 1.36
CA GLY A 153 3.48 -13.92 0.68
C GLY A 153 2.93 -12.77 1.52
N PRO A 154 1.76 -12.89 2.19
CA PRO A 154 1.21 -11.81 3.01
C PRO A 154 2.10 -11.36 4.17
N VAL A 155 2.93 -12.25 4.72
CA VAL A 155 3.94 -11.90 5.75
C VAL A 155 5.05 -11.05 5.14
N LEU A 156 5.47 -11.36 3.92
CA LEU A 156 6.46 -10.55 3.18
C LEU A 156 5.91 -9.18 2.82
N ALA A 157 4.70 -9.12 2.25
CA ALA A 157 4.03 -7.88 1.92
C ALA A 157 3.83 -6.99 3.16
N HIS A 158 3.45 -7.59 4.29
CA HIS A 158 3.36 -6.89 5.56
C HIS A 158 4.69 -6.27 6.02
N ARG A 159 5.78 -7.05 6.01
CA ARG A 159 7.11 -6.57 6.39
C ARG A 159 7.58 -5.42 5.51
N ILE A 160 7.40 -5.55 4.20
CA ILE A 160 7.74 -4.51 3.23
C ILE A 160 6.91 -3.25 3.48
N LEU A 161 5.58 -3.39 3.57
CA LEU A 161 4.67 -2.26 3.79
C LEU A 161 4.93 -1.54 5.12
N ALA A 162 5.08 -2.28 6.21
CA ALA A 162 5.38 -1.72 7.53
C ALA A 162 6.72 -0.98 7.53
N THR A 163 7.77 -1.56 6.95
CA THR A 163 9.08 -0.92 6.86
C THR A 163 9.04 0.34 5.97
N LEU A 164 8.36 0.26 4.83
CA LEU A 164 8.20 1.40 3.92
C LEU A 164 7.42 2.55 4.56
N LEU A 165 6.41 2.26 5.36
CA LEU A 165 5.66 3.30 6.05
C LEU A 165 6.29 3.71 7.38
N GLY A 166 7.29 2.97 7.88
CA GLY A 166 7.87 3.20 9.20
C GLY A 166 6.87 2.91 10.31
N ALA A 167 6.01 1.90 10.08
CA ALA A 167 4.94 1.54 10.99
C ALA A 167 5.44 0.72 12.18
N SER A 168 4.80 0.90 13.33
CA SER A 168 5.12 0.19 14.58
C SER A 168 3.86 -0.39 15.23
N ASP A 169 4.05 -1.45 16.01
CA ASP A 169 3.03 -2.01 16.90
C ASP A 169 2.90 -1.21 18.21
N GLU A 170 3.99 -0.54 18.62
CA GLU A 170 4.03 0.27 19.84
C GLU A 170 3.18 1.54 19.67
N PRO A 171 2.35 1.90 20.67
CA PRO A 171 1.63 3.17 20.69
C PRO A 171 2.63 4.32 20.82
N SER A 172 3.16 4.73 19.68
CA SER A 172 3.93 5.95 19.51
C SER A 172 2.96 7.09 19.18
N GLY A 173 3.37 8.34 19.44
CA GLY A 173 2.50 9.51 19.24
C GLY A 173 1.87 9.55 17.84
N ALA A 174 0.86 10.42 17.65
CA ALA A 174 0.02 10.48 16.45
C ALA A 174 0.76 10.66 15.09
N GLU A 175 2.08 10.82 15.10
CA GLU A 175 2.91 10.93 13.90
C GLU A 175 3.34 9.59 13.30
N VAL A 176 3.41 8.52 14.09
CA VAL A 176 3.97 7.25 13.62
C VAL A 176 2.86 6.36 13.08
N PRO A 177 2.97 5.84 11.84
CA PRO A 177 2.01 4.88 11.31
C PRO A 177 1.88 3.66 12.22
N ARG A 178 0.65 3.18 12.38
CA ARG A 178 0.32 2.09 13.29
C ARG A 178 0.02 0.83 12.51
N ILE A 179 0.59 -0.30 12.94
CA ILE A 179 0.20 -1.60 12.42
C ILE A 179 -1.17 -1.97 13.02
N ARG A 180 -2.16 -2.21 12.15
CA ARG A 180 -3.48 -2.71 12.56
C ARG A 180 -3.58 -4.23 12.46
N GLY A 181 -2.82 -4.83 11.56
CA GLY A 181 -2.82 -6.26 11.33
C GLY A 181 -1.84 -6.67 10.23
N LEU A 182 -1.93 -7.92 9.81
CA LEU A 182 -1.09 -8.43 8.74
C LEU A 182 -1.45 -7.72 7.43
N ALA A 183 -0.47 -7.05 6.83
CA ALA A 183 -0.60 -6.26 5.60
C ALA A 183 -1.63 -5.10 5.69
N ASP A 184 -1.84 -4.54 6.88
CA ASP A 184 -2.73 -3.39 7.13
C ASP A 184 -2.08 -2.37 8.06
N VAL A 185 -1.82 -1.18 7.53
CA VAL A 185 -1.17 -0.07 8.24
C VAL A 185 -2.08 1.15 8.23
N GLU A 186 -2.29 1.75 9.39
CA GLU A 186 -3.05 2.99 9.55
C GLU A 186 -2.12 4.19 9.65
N LEU A 187 -2.42 5.26 8.91
CA LEU A 187 -1.67 6.50 8.89
C LEU A 187 -2.57 7.68 9.24
N GLN A 188 -2.04 8.67 9.96
CA GLN A 188 -2.73 9.92 10.28
C GLN A 188 -1.99 11.11 9.64
N PRO A 189 -2.04 11.26 8.30
CA PRO A 189 -1.18 12.21 7.61
C PRO A 189 -1.52 13.67 7.93
N LEU A 190 -2.80 13.98 8.16
CA LEU A 190 -3.24 15.34 8.50
C LEU A 190 -2.72 15.81 9.88
N PRO A 191 -2.95 15.09 11.00
CA PRO A 191 -2.35 15.47 12.29
C PRO A 191 -0.82 15.63 12.22
N ALA A 192 -0.12 14.68 11.58
CA ALA A 192 1.33 14.74 11.44
C ALA A 192 1.79 15.98 10.65
N LEU A 193 1.09 16.32 9.56
CA LEU A 193 1.37 17.51 8.76
C LEU A 193 1.15 18.79 9.56
N LEU A 194 -0.02 18.93 10.21
CA LEU A 194 -0.36 20.14 10.97
C LEU A 194 0.65 20.37 12.10
N TRP A 195 1.07 19.31 12.79
CA TRP A 195 2.06 19.37 13.86
C TRP A 195 3.44 19.83 13.38
N ARG A 196 3.86 19.46 12.16
CA ARG A 196 5.16 19.86 11.61
C ARG A 196 5.11 21.24 10.94
N LEU A 197 3.98 21.60 10.33
CA LEU A 197 3.83 22.83 9.54
C LEU A 197 3.60 24.07 10.39
N LEU A 198 2.70 23.99 11.39
CA LEU A 198 2.14 25.17 12.06
C LEU A 198 2.98 25.64 13.27
N PRO A 199 3.30 24.81 14.28
CA PRO A 199 4.00 25.25 15.48
C PRO A 199 5.39 25.80 15.20
N THR A 200 6.11 25.22 14.23
CA THR A 200 7.44 25.66 13.79
C THR A 200 7.46 27.08 13.22
N ARG A 201 6.29 27.65 12.93
CA ARG A 201 6.09 29.00 12.39
C ARG A 201 5.18 29.87 13.26
N GLY A 202 5.02 29.51 14.54
CA GLY A 202 4.30 30.31 15.54
C GLY A 202 2.77 30.18 15.51
N TRP A 203 2.23 29.29 14.69
CA TRP A 203 0.78 29.06 14.59
C TRP A 203 0.31 28.03 15.61
N ARG A 204 -0.84 28.28 16.26
CA ARG A 204 -1.53 27.27 17.07
C ARG A 204 -2.15 26.18 16.17
N LEU A 205 -2.25 24.97 16.72
CA LEU A 205 -2.91 23.86 16.02
C LEU A 205 -4.42 24.08 15.93
N PRO A 206 -5.01 23.88 14.74
CA PRO A 206 -6.44 23.97 14.58
C PRO A 206 -7.15 22.82 15.29
N SER A 207 -8.42 23.04 15.64
CA SER A 207 -9.33 21.93 15.95
C SER A 207 -9.61 21.14 14.67
N THR A 208 -9.51 19.82 14.74
CA THR A 208 -9.91 18.91 13.65
C THR A 208 -11.33 18.34 13.85
N SER A 209 -12.05 18.81 14.87
CA SER A 209 -13.43 18.40 15.13
C SER A 209 -14.34 18.76 13.96
N GLY A 210 -15.14 17.78 13.50
CA GLY A 210 -16.10 17.96 12.41
C GLY A 210 -15.51 17.76 11.01
N VAL A 211 -14.23 17.43 10.89
CA VAL A 211 -13.58 17.06 9.62
C VAL A 211 -13.36 15.56 9.56
N GLU A 212 -13.52 14.98 8.38
CA GLU A 212 -13.21 13.59 8.09
C GLU A 212 -12.42 13.45 6.79
N LEU A 213 -11.76 12.31 6.62
CA LEU A 213 -11.14 11.94 5.37
C LEU A 213 -12.24 11.55 4.36
N VAL A 214 -12.49 12.42 3.40
CA VAL A 214 -13.55 12.20 2.38
C VAL A 214 -13.04 11.42 1.18
N THR A 215 -11.76 11.56 0.83
CA THR A 215 -11.16 10.86 -0.32
C THR A 215 -9.71 10.49 -0.05
N ALA A 216 -9.34 9.27 -0.41
CA ALA A 216 -7.96 8.83 -0.55
C ALA A 216 -7.86 8.11 -1.90
N ARG A 217 -7.13 8.71 -2.85
CA ARG A 217 -7.10 8.23 -4.23
C ARG A 217 -5.68 8.10 -4.72
N ILE A 218 -5.41 7.06 -5.49
CA ILE A 218 -4.13 6.84 -6.14
C ILE A 218 -4.32 6.97 -7.64
N THR A 219 -3.44 7.75 -8.27
CA THR A 219 -3.37 7.92 -9.72
C THR A 219 -1.91 7.81 -10.15
N ARG A 220 -1.65 7.65 -11.44
CA ARG A 220 -0.27 7.76 -11.97
C ARG A 220 0.44 9.08 -11.60
N GLY A 221 -0.31 10.16 -11.37
CA GLY A 221 0.24 11.48 -11.02
C GLY A 221 0.50 11.69 -9.53
N GLY A 222 0.01 10.81 -8.65
CA GLY A 222 0.13 11.00 -7.21
C GLY A 222 -0.95 10.31 -6.40
N VAL A 223 -0.66 10.17 -5.11
CA VAL A 223 -1.62 9.87 -4.04
C VAL A 223 -2.23 11.18 -3.57
N VAL A 224 -3.56 11.31 -3.61
CA VAL A 224 -4.29 12.49 -3.15
C VAL A 224 -5.18 12.11 -1.96
N ILE A 225 -5.02 12.83 -0.86
CA ILE A 225 -5.75 12.63 0.39
C ILE A 225 -6.47 13.94 0.71
N SER A 226 -7.80 13.95 0.71
CA SER A 226 -8.58 15.15 0.98
C SER A 226 -9.53 14.98 2.16
N TYR A 227 -9.56 16.03 2.97
CA TYR A 227 -10.32 16.18 4.19
C TYR A 227 -11.33 17.30 4.02
N ALA A 228 -12.56 17.08 4.48
CA ALA A 228 -13.64 18.06 4.42
C ALA A 228 -14.61 17.87 5.60
N PRO A 229 -15.58 18.78 5.80
CA PRO A 229 -16.58 18.62 6.85
C PRO A 229 -17.36 17.30 6.68
N ALA A 230 -17.67 16.67 7.81
CA ALA A 230 -18.38 15.39 7.80
C ALA A 230 -19.69 15.46 7.00
N GLY A 231 -19.95 14.43 6.19
CA GLY A 231 -21.13 14.36 5.33
C GLY A 231 -21.02 15.11 4.00
N GLN A 232 -19.93 15.85 3.75
CA GLN A 232 -19.63 16.44 2.42
C GLN A 232 -18.82 15.48 1.55
N ARG A 233 -19.28 14.22 1.43
CA ARG A 233 -18.61 13.26 0.56
C ARG A 233 -18.90 13.64 -0.90
N PRO A 234 -17.87 13.80 -1.76
CA PRO A 234 -18.10 14.04 -3.17
C PRO A 234 -18.92 12.89 -3.76
N ALA A 235 -19.74 13.21 -4.76
CA ALA A 235 -20.57 12.22 -5.43
C ALA A 235 -19.71 11.04 -5.95
N PRO A 236 -20.27 9.81 -5.96
CA PRO A 236 -19.61 8.64 -6.55
C PRO A 236 -19.06 8.95 -7.95
N ARG A 237 -17.85 8.47 -8.25
CA ARG A 237 -17.12 8.72 -9.50
C ARG A 237 -16.75 7.38 -10.14
N SER A 238 -16.22 7.38 -11.35
CA SER A 238 -15.68 6.17 -12.00
C SER A 238 -14.70 5.35 -11.15
N ASP A 239 -14.10 5.95 -10.11
CA ASP A 239 -13.24 5.29 -9.13
C ASP A 239 -13.99 4.41 -8.11
N ASP A 240 -15.32 4.31 -8.20
CA ASP A 240 -16.16 3.56 -7.27
C ASP A 240 -15.79 2.07 -7.18
N ALA A 241 -15.35 1.46 -8.29
CA ALA A 241 -14.94 0.06 -8.30
C ALA A 241 -13.68 -0.17 -7.43
N ILE A 242 -12.71 0.74 -7.50
CA ILE A 242 -11.49 0.69 -6.67
C ILE A 242 -11.84 0.93 -5.21
N ALA A 243 -12.70 1.91 -4.94
CA ALA A 243 -13.17 2.20 -3.58
C ALA A 243 -13.95 1.02 -2.98
N ALA A 244 -14.76 0.34 -3.79
CA ALA A 244 -15.46 -0.88 -3.42
C ALA A 244 -14.48 -2.02 -3.12
N ALA A 245 -13.47 -2.24 -3.98
CA ALA A 245 -12.43 -3.23 -3.76
C ALA A 245 -11.64 -2.97 -2.45
N ALA A 246 -11.25 -1.72 -2.19
CA ALA A 246 -10.58 -1.32 -0.95
C ALA A 246 -11.48 -1.56 0.28
N THR A 247 -12.79 -1.29 0.16
CA THR A 247 -13.77 -1.53 1.23
C THR A 247 -13.95 -3.03 1.50
N SER A 248 -14.09 -3.84 0.45
CA SER A 248 -14.16 -5.31 0.57
C SER A 248 -12.89 -5.87 1.21
N LEU A 249 -11.71 -5.33 0.85
CA LEU A 249 -10.44 -5.73 1.45
C LEU A 249 -10.37 -5.36 2.95
N VAL A 250 -10.83 -4.17 3.33
CA VAL A 250 -10.98 -3.76 4.73
C VAL A 250 -11.83 -4.75 5.52
N ILE A 251 -13.02 -5.09 5.02
CA ILE A 251 -13.94 -6.03 5.68
C ILE A 251 -13.27 -7.39 5.85
N ALA A 252 -12.59 -7.88 4.82
CA ALA A 252 -11.88 -9.16 4.88
C ALA A 252 -10.73 -9.14 5.90
N HIS A 253 -9.93 -8.08 5.94
CA HIS A 253 -8.85 -7.92 6.93
C HIS A 253 -9.41 -7.86 8.36
N ASP A 254 -10.48 -7.12 8.59
CA ASP A 254 -11.11 -7.02 9.91
C ASP A 254 -11.66 -8.39 10.36
N ALA A 255 -12.24 -9.17 9.44
CA ALA A 255 -12.70 -10.54 9.73
C ALA A 255 -11.54 -11.52 10.02
N MET A 256 -10.40 -11.36 9.34
CA MET A 256 -9.23 -12.23 9.48
C MET A 256 -8.29 -11.84 10.63
N HIS A 257 -8.51 -10.71 11.29
CA HIS A 257 -7.56 -10.08 12.21
C HIS A 257 -6.93 -11.04 13.24
N SER A 258 -7.75 -11.87 13.90
CA SER A 258 -7.24 -12.83 14.91
C SER A 258 -6.33 -13.91 14.31
N ALA A 259 -6.65 -14.43 13.13
CA ALA A 259 -5.83 -15.45 12.46
C ALA A 259 -4.56 -14.82 11.85
N ASP A 260 -4.68 -13.59 11.33
CA ASP A 260 -3.56 -12.80 10.84
C ASP A 260 -2.51 -12.51 11.92
N GLU A 261 -2.92 -12.26 13.16
CA GLU A 261 -2.00 -12.05 14.27
C GLU A 261 -1.25 -13.35 14.66
N LEU A 262 -1.92 -14.50 14.63
CA LEU A 262 -1.27 -15.81 14.80
C LEU A 262 -0.22 -16.03 13.70
N LEU A 263 -0.56 -15.69 12.44
CA LEU A 263 0.35 -15.80 11.30
C LEU A 263 1.57 -14.88 11.47
N ARG A 264 1.37 -13.63 11.90
CA ARG A 264 2.46 -12.68 12.19
C ARG A 264 3.44 -13.22 13.24
N ARG A 265 2.95 -13.93 14.25
CA ARG A 265 3.76 -14.57 15.31
C ARG A 265 4.40 -15.89 14.90
N GLY A 266 4.21 -16.33 13.65
CA GLY A 266 4.73 -17.60 13.15
C GLY A 266 3.95 -18.83 13.64
N GLN A 267 2.78 -18.66 14.25
CA GLN A 267 1.90 -19.74 14.70
C GLN A 267 1.05 -20.26 13.52
N LEU A 268 1.73 -20.82 12.51
CA LEU A 268 1.15 -21.18 11.22
C LEU A 268 -0.04 -22.15 11.35
N ASP A 269 0.08 -23.19 12.17
CA ASP A 269 -0.96 -24.21 12.34
C ASP A 269 -2.26 -23.62 12.94
N ASP A 270 -2.12 -22.75 13.92
CA ASP A 270 -3.27 -22.09 14.57
C ASP A 270 -3.91 -21.05 13.64
N ALA A 271 -3.09 -20.29 12.90
CA ALA A 271 -3.59 -19.38 11.87
C ALA A 271 -4.40 -20.11 10.79
N MET A 272 -3.87 -21.22 10.26
CA MET A 272 -4.56 -22.07 9.28
C MET A 272 -5.89 -22.61 9.80
N ARG A 273 -5.94 -23.04 11.07
CA ARG A 273 -7.18 -23.46 11.72
C ARG A 273 -8.20 -22.30 11.79
N GLY A 274 -7.74 -21.11 12.16
CA GLY A 274 -8.55 -19.90 12.20
C GLY A 274 -9.16 -19.54 10.83
N TYR A 275 -8.34 -19.52 9.78
CA TYR A 275 -8.83 -19.22 8.43
C TYR A 275 -9.84 -20.26 7.93
N ARG A 276 -9.60 -21.55 8.17
CA ARG A 276 -10.56 -22.62 7.81
C ARG A 276 -11.89 -22.49 8.56
N ALA A 277 -11.86 -22.09 9.82
CA ALA A 277 -13.07 -21.82 10.60
C ALA A 277 -13.87 -20.63 10.03
N LEU A 278 -13.20 -19.54 9.65
CA LEU A 278 -13.82 -18.40 8.96
C LEU A 278 -14.42 -18.82 7.60
N LEU A 279 -13.72 -19.65 6.84
CA LEU A 279 -14.20 -20.13 5.54
C LEU A 279 -15.44 -21.02 5.70
N ALA A 280 -15.45 -21.91 6.70
CA ALA A 280 -16.59 -22.75 7.02
C ALA A 280 -17.82 -21.93 7.48
N ALA A 281 -17.60 -20.83 8.21
CA ALA A 281 -18.67 -19.99 8.72
C ALA A 281 -19.29 -19.07 7.65
N GLY A 282 -18.48 -18.47 6.79
CA GLY A 282 -18.94 -17.54 5.74
C GLY A 282 -19.23 -18.19 4.38
N GLY A 283 -18.89 -19.48 4.21
CA GLY A 283 -19.07 -20.21 2.96
C GLY A 283 -17.90 -20.03 1.96
N PRO A 284 -17.97 -20.72 0.80
CA PRO A 284 -16.86 -20.78 -0.15
C PRO A 284 -16.62 -19.47 -0.93
N ASP A 285 -17.57 -18.53 -0.93
CA ASP A 285 -17.50 -17.25 -1.67
C ASP A 285 -16.72 -16.16 -0.93
N GLN A 286 -15.52 -16.51 -0.48
CA GLN A 286 -14.63 -15.60 0.24
C GLN A 286 -13.23 -15.59 -0.40
N PRO A 287 -13.07 -15.01 -1.60
CA PRO A 287 -11.81 -15.08 -2.36
C PRO A 287 -10.63 -14.51 -1.56
N VAL A 288 -10.77 -13.37 -0.89
CA VAL A 288 -9.66 -12.79 -0.11
C VAL A 288 -9.16 -13.73 1.01
N LEU A 289 -10.09 -14.41 1.69
CA LEU A 289 -9.76 -15.40 2.71
C LEU A 289 -9.12 -16.66 2.09
N LEU A 290 -9.65 -17.12 0.95
CA LEU A 290 -9.11 -18.25 0.23
C LEU A 290 -7.68 -17.98 -0.26
N ALA A 291 -7.39 -16.79 -0.77
CA ALA A 291 -6.05 -16.35 -1.15
C ALA A 291 -5.07 -16.43 0.05
N ARG A 292 -5.54 -16.06 1.25
CA ARG A 292 -4.75 -16.18 2.49
C ARG A 292 -4.37 -17.63 2.79
N ILE A 293 -5.35 -18.55 2.73
CA ILE A 293 -5.14 -19.99 2.96
C ILE A 293 -4.14 -20.56 1.94
N LEU A 294 -4.34 -20.23 0.66
CA LEU A 294 -3.49 -20.70 -0.43
C LEU A 294 -2.05 -20.21 -0.27
N ALA A 295 -1.84 -18.94 0.06
CA ALA A 295 -0.50 -18.39 0.29
C ALA A 295 0.23 -19.08 1.46
N VAL A 296 -0.50 -19.42 2.53
CA VAL A 296 0.06 -20.15 3.67
C VAL A 296 0.37 -21.62 3.30
N ALA A 297 -0.50 -22.28 2.53
CA ALA A 297 -0.28 -23.64 2.05
C ALA A 297 0.92 -23.73 1.08
N ALA A 298 1.11 -22.73 0.22
CA ALA A 298 2.23 -22.65 -0.73
C ALA A 298 3.60 -22.53 -0.05
N ALA A 299 3.63 -21.97 1.16
CA ALA A 299 4.87 -21.74 1.90
C ALA A 299 5.36 -22.96 2.69
N ARG A 300 4.50 -23.96 2.95
CA ARG A 300 4.82 -25.08 3.84
C ARG A 300 4.63 -26.43 3.16
N PRO A 301 5.71 -27.24 3.00
CA PRO A 301 5.63 -28.54 2.33
C PRO A 301 4.59 -29.51 2.89
N SER A 302 4.34 -29.49 4.21
CA SER A 302 3.34 -30.33 4.86
C SER A 302 1.90 -30.06 4.41
N TRP A 303 1.64 -28.94 3.73
CA TRP A 303 0.32 -28.55 3.24
C TRP A 303 0.21 -28.56 1.71
N PHE A 304 1.23 -29.02 1.00
CA PHE A 304 1.23 -28.99 -0.47
C PHE A 304 0.09 -29.82 -1.09
N VAL A 305 -0.28 -30.95 -0.47
CA VAL A 305 -1.38 -31.79 -0.98
C VAL A 305 -2.71 -31.04 -0.86
N ASP A 306 -3.04 -30.56 0.35
CA ASP A 306 -4.24 -29.76 0.60
C ASP A 306 -4.27 -28.49 -0.26
N GLY A 307 -3.13 -27.80 -0.39
CA GLY A 307 -3.01 -26.56 -1.15
C GLY A 307 -3.26 -26.75 -2.64
N VAL A 308 -2.74 -27.84 -3.23
CA VAL A 308 -3.01 -28.18 -4.64
C VAL A 308 -4.47 -28.50 -4.87
N GLU A 309 -5.08 -29.29 -3.98
CA GLU A 309 -6.50 -29.66 -4.10
C GLU A 309 -7.40 -28.42 -3.98
N LEU A 310 -7.15 -27.58 -2.97
CA LEU A 310 -7.89 -26.35 -2.77
C LEU A 310 -7.72 -25.36 -3.93
N ALA A 311 -6.51 -25.24 -4.49
CA ALA A 311 -6.25 -24.39 -5.66
C ALA A 311 -7.01 -24.88 -6.90
N ARG A 312 -7.08 -26.19 -7.14
CA ARG A 312 -7.86 -26.77 -8.24
C ARG A 312 -9.35 -26.55 -8.08
N GLN A 313 -9.87 -26.72 -6.85
CA GLN A 313 -11.27 -26.40 -6.55
C GLN A 313 -11.56 -24.92 -6.80
N ALA A 314 -10.65 -24.01 -6.41
CA ALA A 314 -10.78 -22.60 -6.70
C ALA A 314 -10.82 -22.32 -8.21
N LEU A 315 -9.91 -22.91 -9.00
CA LEU A 315 -9.87 -22.75 -10.47
C LEU A 315 -11.08 -23.38 -11.17
N SER A 316 -11.68 -24.43 -10.61
CA SER A 316 -12.93 -24.98 -11.15
C SER A 316 -14.11 -24.01 -11.05
N ARG A 317 -14.07 -23.11 -10.05
CA ARG A 317 -15.10 -22.10 -9.79
C ARG A 317 -14.76 -20.77 -10.47
N TRP A 318 -13.49 -20.41 -10.47
CA TRP A 318 -12.93 -19.16 -10.97
C TRP A 318 -11.67 -19.49 -11.81
N PRO A 319 -11.83 -19.76 -13.12
CA PRO A 319 -10.72 -20.18 -13.98
C PRO A 319 -9.50 -19.25 -13.95
N ASP A 320 -9.75 -17.95 -13.76
CA ASP A 320 -8.71 -16.90 -13.79
C ASP A 320 -8.30 -16.47 -12.37
N TYR A 321 -8.45 -17.36 -11.39
CA TYR A 321 -8.15 -17.03 -9.99
C TYR A 321 -6.64 -17.03 -9.72
N GLY A 322 -6.02 -15.87 -9.92
CA GLY A 322 -4.57 -15.65 -9.78
C GLY A 322 -3.91 -16.26 -8.52
N PRO A 323 -4.48 -16.14 -7.30
CA PRO A 323 -3.90 -16.76 -6.10
C PRO A 323 -3.74 -18.29 -6.19
N ALA A 324 -4.65 -18.98 -6.89
CA ALA A 324 -4.54 -20.42 -7.10
C ALA A 324 -3.45 -20.76 -8.13
N LEU A 325 -3.35 -20.02 -9.24
CA LEU A 325 -2.28 -20.20 -10.23
C LEU A 325 -0.90 -19.99 -9.60
N ALA A 326 -0.72 -18.92 -8.82
CA ALA A 326 0.52 -18.64 -8.09
C ALA A 326 0.87 -19.77 -7.10
N THR A 327 -0.13 -20.32 -6.41
CA THR A 327 0.05 -21.42 -5.46
C THR A 327 0.46 -22.72 -6.15
N LEU A 328 -0.20 -23.08 -7.24
CA LEU A 328 0.16 -24.27 -8.03
C LEU A 328 1.58 -24.13 -8.60
N GLY A 329 1.93 -22.97 -9.15
CA GLY A 329 3.27 -22.68 -9.65
C GLY A 329 4.35 -22.79 -8.59
N SER A 330 4.13 -22.20 -7.41
CA SER A 330 5.04 -22.25 -6.26
C SER A 330 5.25 -23.69 -5.76
N ILE A 331 4.16 -24.45 -5.57
CA ILE A 331 4.24 -25.84 -5.09
C ILE A 331 4.91 -26.75 -6.13
N ALA A 332 4.60 -26.59 -7.42
CA ALA A 332 5.26 -27.35 -8.49
C ALA A 332 6.76 -27.09 -8.51
N LEU A 333 7.17 -25.82 -8.39
CA LEU A 333 8.57 -25.44 -8.33
C LEU A 333 9.28 -26.03 -7.11
N ALA A 334 8.64 -25.99 -5.93
CA ALA A 334 9.19 -26.57 -4.71
C ALA A 334 9.39 -28.09 -4.80
N LYS A 335 8.58 -28.78 -5.63
CA LYS A 335 8.71 -30.21 -5.92
C LYS A 335 9.71 -30.52 -7.06
N GLY A 336 10.30 -29.50 -7.67
CA GLY A 336 11.23 -29.65 -8.79
C GLY A 336 10.56 -29.82 -10.15
N ASP A 337 9.24 -29.63 -10.26
CA ASP A 337 8.51 -29.69 -11.53
C ASP A 337 8.51 -28.33 -12.24
N ALA A 338 9.65 -28.02 -12.87
CA ALA A 338 9.86 -26.73 -13.54
C ALA A 338 8.91 -26.51 -14.73
N ARG A 339 8.48 -27.57 -15.43
CA ARG A 339 7.56 -27.44 -16.58
C ARG A 339 6.16 -27.07 -16.11
N GLU A 340 5.67 -27.75 -15.08
CA GLU A 340 4.38 -27.43 -14.48
C GLU A 340 4.39 -26.02 -13.91
N ALA A 341 5.43 -25.68 -13.14
CA ALA A 341 5.57 -24.34 -12.56
C ALA A 341 5.54 -23.25 -13.63
N ALA A 342 6.29 -23.41 -14.72
CA ALA A 342 6.31 -22.46 -15.82
C ALA A 342 4.94 -22.31 -16.50
N ARG A 343 4.19 -23.41 -16.67
CA ARG A 343 2.84 -23.34 -17.24
C ARG A 343 1.90 -22.52 -16.36
N GLN A 344 1.94 -22.73 -15.05
CA GLN A 344 1.07 -22.00 -14.11
C GLN A 344 1.45 -20.51 -14.03
N PHE A 345 2.74 -20.18 -14.01
CA PHE A 345 3.19 -18.79 -14.03
C PHE A 345 2.94 -18.10 -15.39
N GLY A 346 3.02 -18.83 -16.51
CA GLY A 346 2.63 -18.30 -17.82
C GLY A 346 1.15 -17.92 -17.86
N HIS A 347 0.26 -18.80 -17.37
CA HIS A 347 -1.17 -18.50 -17.28
C HIS A 347 -1.45 -17.36 -16.30
N LEU A 348 -0.74 -17.30 -15.17
CA LEU A 348 -0.84 -16.15 -14.24
C LEU A 348 -0.45 -14.83 -14.92
N ALA A 349 0.55 -14.85 -15.81
CA ALA A 349 0.96 -13.66 -16.54
C ALA A 349 -0.15 -13.13 -17.45
N GLU A 350 -0.82 -14.03 -18.18
CA GLU A 350 -1.97 -13.70 -19.04
C GLU A 350 -3.10 -13.06 -18.21
N VAL A 351 -3.52 -13.72 -17.12
CA VAL A 351 -4.56 -13.20 -16.21
C VAL A 351 -4.20 -11.83 -15.65
N CYS A 352 -2.96 -11.65 -15.17
CA CYS A 352 -2.52 -10.35 -14.67
C CYS A 352 -2.48 -9.27 -15.76
N GLY A 353 -2.13 -9.63 -16.99
CA GLY A 353 -2.15 -8.73 -18.13
C GLY A 353 -3.57 -8.27 -18.48
N ASP A 354 -4.52 -9.20 -18.49
CA ASP A 354 -5.95 -8.91 -18.74
C ASP A 354 -6.56 -8.02 -17.64
N ASP A 355 -6.12 -8.18 -16.39
CA ASP A 355 -6.49 -7.33 -15.25
C ASP A 355 -5.78 -5.95 -15.24
N GLY A 356 -4.84 -5.72 -16.15
CA GLY A 356 -4.03 -4.50 -16.22
C GLY A 356 -2.95 -4.37 -15.13
N ASP A 357 -2.57 -5.48 -14.48
CA ASP A 357 -1.46 -5.56 -13.51
C ASP A 357 -0.15 -5.92 -14.24
N ASP A 358 0.35 -4.98 -15.05
CA ASP A 358 1.55 -5.16 -15.89
C ASP A 358 2.78 -5.63 -15.10
N GLU A 359 2.93 -5.16 -13.87
CA GLU A 359 4.07 -5.50 -13.01
C GLU A 359 4.02 -6.97 -12.58
N ALA A 360 2.85 -7.45 -12.15
CA ALA A 360 2.67 -8.86 -11.83
C ALA A 360 2.75 -9.76 -13.08
N ALA A 361 2.21 -9.30 -14.21
CA ALA A 361 2.28 -10.01 -15.49
C ALA A 361 3.75 -10.20 -15.94
N THR A 362 4.55 -9.13 -15.88
CA THR A 362 5.98 -9.13 -16.18
C THR A 362 6.73 -10.14 -15.31
N LEU A 363 6.55 -10.12 -13.98
CA LEU A 363 7.25 -11.02 -13.06
C LEU A 363 6.84 -12.49 -13.22
N ALA A 364 5.56 -12.76 -13.48
CA ALA A 364 5.06 -14.10 -13.72
C ALA A 364 5.62 -14.66 -15.04
N ALA A 365 5.59 -13.88 -16.13
CA ALA A 365 6.14 -14.26 -17.41
C ALA A 365 7.66 -14.49 -17.33
N LEU A 366 8.39 -13.61 -16.62
CA LEU A 366 9.83 -13.72 -16.43
C LEU A 366 10.20 -14.99 -15.64
N THR A 367 9.45 -15.30 -14.59
CA THR A 367 9.62 -16.54 -13.81
C THR A 367 9.41 -17.77 -14.69
N ALA A 368 8.34 -17.80 -15.48
CA ALA A 368 8.07 -18.89 -16.41
C ALA A 368 9.17 -19.02 -17.48
N ALA A 369 9.64 -17.91 -18.06
CA ALA A 369 10.69 -17.88 -19.08
C ALA A 369 12.01 -18.43 -18.54
N ARG A 370 12.41 -18.03 -17.33
CA ARG A 370 13.63 -18.52 -16.66
C ARG A 370 13.60 -20.03 -16.41
N LEU A 371 12.44 -20.57 -16.03
CA LEU A 371 12.25 -22.02 -15.84
C LEU A 371 12.35 -22.80 -17.16
N LEU A 372 11.82 -22.25 -18.26
CA LEU A 372 11.83 -22.91 -19.57
C LEU A 372 13.11 -22.66 -20.37
N ARG A 373 13.96 -21.71 -19.99
CA ARG A 373 15.14 -21.31 -20.79
C ARG A 373 16.01 -22.47 -21.26
N VAL A 374 16.19 -23.50 -20.43
CA VAL A 374 16.96 -24.71 -20.78
C VAL A 374 16.07 -25.85 -21.27
N LEU A 375 14.82 -25.93 -20.80
CA LEU A 375 13.92 -27.06 -21.05
C LEU A 375 13.12 -26.94 -22.35
N ASP A 376 12.78 -25.72 -22.76
CA ASP A 376 12.01 -25.35 -23.96
C ASP A 376 12.33 -23.88 -24.35
N PRO A 377 13.47 -23.63 -25.02
CA PRO A 377 13.89 -22.27 -25.40
C PRO A 377 12.89 -21.50 -26.28
N PRO A 378 12.20 -22.12 -27.27
CA PRO A 378 11.15 -21.45 -28.03
C PRO A 378 9.99 -20.95 -27.15
N ALA A 379 9.52 -21.76 -26.20
CA ALA A 379 8.49 -21.31 -25.26
C ALA A 379 8.98 -20.19 -24.34
N ALA A 380 10.23 -20.28 -23.85
CA ALA A 380 10.84 -19.21 -23.05
C ALA A 380 10.93 -17.89 -23.83
N THR A 381 11.29 -17.94 -25.12
CA THR A 381 11.41 -16.74 -25.98
C THR A 381 10.09 -15.98 -26.06
N ARG A 382 8.97 -16.68 -26.28
CA ARG A 382 7.63 -16.07 -26.32
C ARG A 382 7.26 -15.38 -25.00
N LEU A 383 7.69 -15.94 -23.87
CA LEU A 383 7.46 -15.35 -22.55
C LEU A 383 8.33 -14.10 -22.33
N TYR A 384 9.57 -14.07 -22.83
CA TYR A 384 10.37 -12.84 -22.83
C TYR A 384 9.77 -11.75 -23.74
N GLU A 385 9.19 -12.12 -24.89
CA GLU A 385 8.45 -11.17 -25.73
C GLU A 385 7.22 -10.60 -25.01
N LEU A 386 6.52 -11.41 -24.21
CA LEU A 386 5.43 -10.95 -23.35
C LEU A 386 5.92 -9.97 -22.27
N VAL A 387 7.07 -10.24 -21.64
CA VAL A 387 7.73 -9.31 -20.70
C VAL A 387 7.97 -7.95 -21.37
N LEU A 388 8.50 -7.92 -22.58
CA LEU A 388 8.75 -6.67 -23.32
C LEU A 388 7.45 -5.97 -23.76
N THR A 389 6.34 -6.70 -23.88
CA THR A 389 5.02 -6.11 -24.18
C THR A 389 4.50 -5.30 -23.00
N HIS A 390 4.64 -5.82 -21.77
CA HIS A 390 4.23 -5.12 -20.55
C HIS A 390 5.28 -4.11 -20.05
N HIS A 391 6.56 -4.38 -20.30
CA HIS A 391 7.67 -3.53 -19.87
C HIS A 391 8.76 -3.40 -20.97
N PRO A 392 8.57 -2.50 -21.97
CA PRO A 392 9.48 -2.37 -23.11
C PRO A 392 10.94 -2.03 -22.77
N GLY A 393 11.20 -1.54 -21.56
CA GLY A 393 12.54 -1.20 -21.06
C GLY A 393 13.18 -2.28 -20.17
N HIS A 394 12.61 -3.48 -20.10
CA HIS A 394 13.16 -4.55 -19.27
C HIS A 394 14.55 -4.98 -19.74
N ALA A 395 15.45 -5.28 -18.79
CA ALA A 395 16.86 -5.54 -19.08
C ALA A 395 17.17 -6.99 -19.50
N GLU A 396 16.34 -7.95 -19.05
CA GLU A 396 16.31 -9.34 -19.52
C GLU A 396 15.28 -9.48 -20.63
#